data_AF-H9F1Z9-F1
#
_entry.id   AF-H9F1Z9-F1
#
_cell.length_a   1.000
_cell.length_b   1.000
_cell.length_c   1.000
_cell.angle_alpha   90.00
_cell.angle_beta   90.00
_cell.angle_gamma   90.00
#
_symmetry.space_group_name_H-M   'P 1'
#
loop_
_entity.id
_entity.type
_entity.pdbx_description
1 polymer ?
#
loop_
_entity_poly.entity_id
_entity_poly.type
_entity_poly.pdbx_seq_one_letter_code
_entity_poly.pdbx_strand_id
1 'polypeptide(L)'
;MASKVSCLYVLTVVCWASALWYLSITRPTSSYTGSKPFSHLTVARKNFTFGNIRTRPINPHSFEFLINEPNKCEKNIPFLVILISTTHKEFDARQAIRETWGDENNFKGIKIATLFLLGKNADPVLNQMVEQESQIF
;
A
#
# COMPACT_ATOMS: atom_id res chain seq x y z
N MET A 1 26.67 19.89 -47.63
CA MET A 1 27.27 18.75 -46.90
C MET A 1 27.69 19.25 -45.52
N ALA A 2 26.81 19.14 -44.53
CA ALA A 2 27.14 19.59 -43.17
C ALA A 2 28.21 18.66 -42.59
N SER A 3 29.36 19.21 -42.21
CA SER A 3 30.48 18.43 -41.69
C SER A 3 30.06 17.69 -40.41
N LYS A 4 30.37 16.40 -40.33
CA LYS A 4 30.05 15.51 -39.19
C LYS A 4 30.51 16.09 -37.84
N VAL A 5 31.55 16.92 -37.86
CA VAL A 5 32.10 17.62 -36.68
C VAL A 5 31.14 18.68 -36.14
N SER A 6 30.40 19.36 -37.02
CA SER A 6 29.39 20.37 -36.62
C SER A 6 28.19 19.72 -35.92
N CYS A 7 27.82 18.50 -36.31
CA CYS A 7 26.71 17.78 -35.69
C CYS A 7 27.09 17.28 -34.29
N LEU A 8 28.30 16.73 -34.13
CA LEU A 8 28.78 16.31 -32.81
C LEU A 8 28.85 17.49 -31.84
N TYR A 9 29.34 18.64 -32.30
CA TYR A 9 29.46 19.84 -31.46
C TYR A 9 28.09 20.37 -31.00
N VAL A 10 27.11 20.40 -31.90
CA VAL A 10 25.73 20.80 -31.56
C VAL A 10 25.11 19.82 -30.57
N LEU A 11 25.28 18.51 -30.77
CA LEU A 11 24.75 17.50 -29.85
C LEU A 11 25.38 17.60 -28.46
N THR A 12 26.69 17.83 -28.38
CA THR A 12 27.35 18.02 -27.09
C THR A 12 26.84 19.29 -26.41
N VAL A 13 26.76 20.43 -27.12
CA VAL A 13 26.29 21.68 -26.51
C VAL A 13 24.85 21.56 -26.01
N VAL A 14 23.97 20.92 -26.78
CA VAL A 14 22.57 20.66 -26.37
C VAL A 14 22.53 19.74 -25.14
N CYS A 15 23.31 18.66 -25.13
CA CYS A 15 23.32 17.70 -24.02
C CYS A 15 23.84 18.34 -22.72
N TRP A 16 24.90 19.16 -22.81
CA TRP A 16 25.44 19.90 -21.67
C TRP A 16 24.48 20.99 -21.17
N ALA A 17 23.81 21.71 -22.08
CA ALA A 17 22.78 22.68 -21.71
C ALA A 17 21.59 22.02 -21.00
N SER A 18 21.13 20.86 -21.47
CA SER A 18 20.08 20.09 -20.80
C SER A 18 20.53 19.60 -19.41
N ALA A 19 21.74 19.05 -19.29
CA ALA A 19 22.26 18.58 -18.01
C ALA A 19 22.39 19.71 -16.98
N LEU A 20 22.88 20.87 -17.39
CA LEU A 20 22.94 22.06 -16.53
C LEU A 20 21.56 22.56 -16.15
N TRP A 21 20.59 22.49 -17.06
CA TRP A 21 19.20 22.87 -16.76
C TRP A 21 18.57 21.92 -15.73
N TYR A 22 18.77 20.61 -15.87
CA TYR A 22 18.32 19.60 -14.89
C TYR A 22 18.97 19.78 -13.52
N LEU A 23 20.24 20.19 -13.45
CA LEU A 23 20.94 20.44 -12.20
C LEU A 23 20.58 21.80 -11.57
N SER A 24 20.12 22.77 -12.37
CA SER A 24 19.68 24.09 -11.91
C SER A 24 18.24 24.13 -11.40
N ILE A 25 17.41 23.16 -11.78
CA ILE A 25 16.10 22.95 -11.17
C ILE A 25 16.36 22.30 -9.82
N THR A 26 16.35 23.11 -8.77
CA THR A 26 16.21 22.59 -7.40
C THR A 26 14.99 21.70 -7.38
N ARG A 27 15.20 20.38 -7.29
CA ARG A 27 14.14 19.41 -7.03
C ARG A 27 13.39 19.96 -5.82
N PRO A 28 12.09 20.27 -5.90
CA PRO A 28 11.34 20.56 -4.69
C PRO A 28 11.42 19.28 -3.86
N THR A 29 12.35 19.26 -2.91
CA THR A 29 12.32 18.30 -1.83
C THR A 29 10.98 18.58 -1.18
N SER A 30 10.02 17.71 -1.44
CA SER A 30 8.76 17.71 -0.71
C SER A 30 9.15 17.44 0.74
N SER A 31 9.37 18.50 1.50
CA SER A 31 9.54 18.45 2.94
C SER A 31 8.16 18.20 3.51
N TYR A 32 7.61 17.00 3.27
CA TYR A 32 6.45 16.53 4.00
C TYR A 32 6.91 16.13 5.41
N THR A 33 7.45 17.08 6.16
CA THR A 33 7.56 17.00 7.62
C THR A 33 6.19 17.32 8.19
N GLY A 34 5.24 16.41 7.94
CA GLY A 34 3.94 16.38 8.58
C GLY A 34 4.04 15.76 9.97
N SER A 35 4.95 16.24 10.83
CA SER A 35 4.90 15.92 12.25
C SER A 35 3.84 16.79 12.92
N LYS A 36 2.57 16.58 12.58
CA LYS A 36 1.53 16.92 13.54
C LYS A 36 1.64 15.85 14.63
N PRO A 37 1.93 16.21 15.90
CA PRO A 37 1.77 15.25 16.96
C PRO A 37 0.32 14.81 16.89
N PHE A 38 0.11 13.53 16.63
CA PHE A 38 -1.19 12.91 16.75
C PHE A 38 -1.49 12.98 18.24
N SER A 39 -2.04 14.11 18.69
CA SER A 39 -2.64 14.22 20.00
C SER A 39 -3.53 13.02 20.12
N HIS A 40 -3.22 12.14 21.06
CA HIS A 40 -3.98 10.94 21.37
C HIS A 40 -5.45 11.31 21.20
N LEU A 41 -6.06 10.91 20.09
CA LEU A 41 -7.47 11.08 19.91
C LEU A 41 -8.02 10.18 21.01
N THR A 42 -8.34 10.77 22.15
CA THR A 42 -9.42 10.27 22.99
C THR A 42 -10.60 10.27 22.05
N VAL A 43 -10.74 9.18 21.29
CA VAL A 43 -11.96 8.85 20.59
C VAL A 43 -12.96 8.86 21.72
N ALA A 44 -13.70 9.96 21.82
CA ALA A 44 -14.85 10.02 22.68
C ALA A 44 -15.66 8.82 22.21
N ARG A 45 -15.72 7.79 23.05
CA ARG A 45 -16.58 6.64 22.86
C ARG A 45 -17.99 7.20 22.98
N LYS A 46 -18.45 7.89 21.94
CA LYS A 46 -19.86 8.07 21.72
C LYS A 46 -20.35 6.64 21.70
N ASN A 47 -21.21 6.31 22.65
CA ASN A 47 -22.09 5.17 22.55
C ASN A 47 -23.02 5.48 21.36
N PHE A 48 -22.45 5.42 20.16
CA PHE A 48 -23.20 5.44 18.93
C PHE A 48 -23.94 4.13 18.97
N THR A 49 -25.19 4.20 19.43
CA THR A 49 -26.12 3.11 19.30
C THR A 49 -26.32 2.94 17.80
N PHE A 50 -25.50 2.08 17.18
CA PHE A 50 -25.67 1.54 15.83
C PHE A 50 -27.01 0.79 15.66
N GLY A 51 -27.98 0.98 16.56
CA GLY A 51 -29.24 0.26 16.61
C GLY A 51 -30.21 0.59 15.49
N ASN A 52 -29.93 1.56 14.61
CA ASN A 52 -30.85 1.96 13.54
C ASN A 52 -30.26 2.12 12.14
N ILE A 53 -29.00 1.74 11.91
CA ILE A 53 -28.51 1.59 10.53
C ILE A 53 -28.99 0.24 10.02
N ARG A 54 -30.23 0.20 9.52
CA ARG A 54 -30.81 -0.98 8.86
C ARG A 54 -30.21 -1.11 7.45
N THR A 55 -28.90 -1.30 7.37
CA THR A 55 -28.24 -1.71 6.14
C THR A 55 -28.64 -3.16 5.88
N ARG A 56 -29.46 -3.38 4.85
CA ARG A 56 -29.59 -4.73 4.31
C ARG A 56 -28.18 -5.13 3.84
N PRO A 57 -27.66 -6.30 4.21
CA PRO A 57 -26.35 -6.72 3.74
C PRO A 57 -26.35 -6.69 2.21
N ILE A 58 -25.41 -5.93 1.64
CA ILE A 58 -25.27 -5.73 0.17
C ILE A 58 -25.09 -7.08 -0.54
N ASN A 59 -24.62 -8.09 0.20
CA ASN A 59 -24.55 -9.46 -0.24
C ASN A 59 -25.07 -10.39 0.88
N PRO A 60 -26.30 -10.94 0.78
CA PRO A 60 -26.91 -11.76 1.83
C PRO A 60 -26.35 -13.19 1.89
N HIS A 61 -25.37 -13.54 1.06
CA HIS A 61 -24.72 -14.84 1.12
C HIS A 61 -23.81 -14.93 2.35
N SER A 62 -24.01 -15.98 3.16
CA SER A 62 -23.19 -16.29 4.33
C SER A 62 -21.84 -16.87 3.90
N PHE A 63 -20.95 -16.00 3.43
CA PHE A 63 -19.56 -16.39 3.17
C PHE A 63 -18.80 -16.48 4.48
N GLU A 64 -18.20 -17.64 4.71
CA GLU A 64 -17.28 -17.85 5.83
C GLU A 64 -15.85 -17.55 5.38
N PHE A 65 -15.06 -16.95 6.27
CA PHE A 65 -13.63 -16.78 6.03
C PHE A 65 -12.93 -18.14 6.16
N LEU A 66 -12.34 -18.62 5.06
CA LEU A 66 -11.56 -19.86 5.06
C LEU A 66 -10.20 -19.66 5.71
N ILE A 67 -9.58 -18.51 5.45
CA ILE A 67 -8.32 -18.06 6.05
C ILE A 67 -8.63 -16.74 6.74
N ASN A 68 -8.46 -16.68 8.06
CA ASN A 68 -8.79 -15.52 8.87
C ASN A 68 -7.64 -15.20 9.83
N GLU A 69 -7.40 -13.91 10.04
CA GLU A 69 -6.35 -13.40 10.93
C GLU A 69 -6.96 -12.70 12.16
N PRO A 70 -7.60 -13.45 13.10
CA PRO A 70 -8.37 -12.87 14.20
C PRO A 70 -7.53 -12.01 15.13
N ASN A 71 -6.24 -12.34 15.27
CA ASN A 71 -5.34 -11.70 16.21
C ASN A 71 -4.72 -10.38 15.69
N LYS A 72 -4.87 -10.10 14.38
CA LYS A 72 -4.16 -8.99 13.71
C LYS A 72 -4.50 -7.62 14.32
N CYS A 73 -5.76 -7.44 14.69
CA CYS A 73 -6.28 -6.19 15.25
C CYS A 73 -6.57 -6.26 16.76
N GLU A 74 -6.41 -7.43 17.40
CA GLU A 74 -6.81 -7.63 18.79
C GLU A 74 -5.80 -7.01 19.77
N LYS A 75 -4.52 -7.31 19.60
CA LYS A 75 -3.46 -6.87 20.53
C LYS A 75 -3.05 -5.42 20.33
N ASN A 76 -3.06 -4.96 19.08
CA ASN A 76 -2.66 -3.62 18.71
C ASN A 76 -3.76 -3.01 17.84
N ILE A 77 -4.61 -2.16 18.43
CA ILE A 77 -5.68 -1.48 17.70
C ILE A 77 -5.02 -0.55 16.66
N PRO A 78 -5.15 -0.84 15.35
CA PRO A 78 -4.50 -0.03 14.34
C PRO A 78 -5.24 1.30 14.16
N PHE A 79 -4.49 2.35 13.83
CA PHE A 79 -5.05 3.62 13.36
C PHE A 79 -5.67 3.47 11.96
N LEU A 80 -5.03 2.67 11.10
CA LEU A 80 -5.46 2.43 9.73
C LEU A 80 -5.39 0.93 9.41
N VAL A 81 -6.46 0.40 8.82
CA VAL A 81 -6.48 -0.94 8.22
C VAL A 81 -6.51 -0.77 6.71
N ILE A 82 -5.54 -1.37 6.02
CA ILE A 82 -5.48 -1.39 4.56
C ILE A 82 -5.89 -2.77 4.09
N LEU A 83 -7.03 -2.83 3.40
CA LEU A 83 -7.57 -4.05 2.80
C LEU A 83 -7.31 -4.03 1.30
N ILE A 84 -6.54 -5.00 0.83
CA ILE A 84 -6.01 -5.02 -0.54
C ILE A 84 -6.59 -6.23 -1.27
N SER A 85 -7.46 -5.97 -2.24
CA SER A 85 -8.00 -7.02 -3.11
C SER A 85 -6.91 -7.53 -4.07
N THR A 86 -6.63 -8.83 -4.03
CA THR A 86 -5.67 -9.48 -4.93
C THR A 86 -6.18 -10.83 -5.40
N THR A 87 -5.53 -11.40 -6.42
CA THR A 87 -5.80 -12.74 -6.93
C THR A 87 -4.74 -13.72 -6.44
N HIS A 88 -5.06 -15.02 -6.44
CA HIS A 88 -4.17 -16.04 -5.86
C HIS A 88 -2.78 -16.03 -6.51
N LYS A 89 -2.69 -15.76 -7.81
CA LYS A 89 -1.42 -15.77 -8.57
C LYS A 89 -0.49 -14.59 -8.28
N GLU A 90 -0.99 -13.52 -7.68
CA GLU A 90 -0.25 -12.26 -7.48
C GLU A 90 0.63 -12.29 -6.21
N PHE A 91 1.38 -13.38 -5.99
CA PHE A 91 2.29 -13.52 -4.84
C PHE A 91 3.36 -12.42 -4.82
N ASP A 92 4.01 -12.19 -5.96
CA ASP A 92 5.08 -11.19 -6.07
C ASP A 92 4.57 -9.77 -5.83
N ALA A 93 3.34 -9.46 -6.25
CA ALA A 93 2.72 -8.17 -6.00
C ALA A 93 2.41 -7.99 -4.51
N ARG A 94 1.84 -9.02 -3.85
CA ARG A 94 1.62 -9.00 -2.39
C ARG A 94 2.94 -8.84 -1.65
N GLN A 95 4.00 -9.52 -2.08
CA GLN A 95 5.32 -9.41 -1.47
C GLN A 95 5.89 -8.00 -1.62
N ALA A 96 5.86 -7.44 -2.84
CA ALA A 96 6.32 -6.08 -3.08
C ALA A 96 5.55 -5.06 -2.22
N ILE A 97 4.24 -5.27 -2.02
CA ILE A 97 3.43 -4.43 -1.13
C ILE A 97 3.91 -4.54 0.32
N ARG A 98 4.11 -5.76 0.84
CA ARG A 98 4.60 -5.99 2.21
C ARG A 98 5.96 -5.33 2.45
N GLU A 99 6.84 -5.36 1.45
CA GLU A 99 8.19 -4.78 1.51
C GLU A 99 8.23 -3.27 1.27
N THR A 100 7.13 -2.66 0.83
CA THR A 100 7.09 -1.23 0.49
C THR A 100 6.07 -0.48 1.34
N TRP A 101 5.00 0.01 0.71
CA TRP A 101 4.02 0.89 1.35
C TRP A 101 3.07 0.15 2.29
N GLY A 102 3.00 -1.18 2.20
CA GLY A 102 2.21 -2.04 3.08
C GLY A 102 2.94 -2.51 4.33
N ASP A 103 4.20 -2.12 4.53
CA ASP A 103 4.94 -2.45 5.75
C ASP A 103 4.32 -1.76 6.98
N GLU A 104 3.89 -2.58 7.94
CA GLU A 104 3.24 -2.15 9.18
C GLU A 104 4.18 -1.34 10.10
N ASN A 105 5.49 -1.38 9.86
CA ASN A 105 6.50 -0.67 10.63
C ASN A 105 7.02 0.61 9.95
N ASN A 106 6.51 0.95 8.76
CA ASN A 106 7.01 2.08 7.97
C ASN A 106 6.83 3.43 8.69
N PHE A 107 5.77 3.56 9.51
CA PHE A 107 5.44 4.80 10.20
C PHE A 107 5.67 4.71 11.71
N LYS A 108 6.69 5.43 12.21
CA LYS A 108 6.98 5.49 13.65
C LYS A 108 5.80 6.10 14.42
N GLY A 109 5.29 5.37 15.42
CA GLY A 109 4.23 5.82 16.32
C GLY A 109 2.81 5.69 15.75
N ILE A 110 2.64 5.24 14.51
CA ILE A 110 1.34 4.96 13.91
C ILE A 110 1.25 3.47 13.65
N LYS A 111 0.22 2.82 14.19
CA LYS A 111 -0.03 1.39 13.96
C LYS A 111 -0.90 1.24 12.72
N ILE A 112 -0.38 0.58 11.70
CA ILE A 112 -1.13 0.22 10.48
C ILE A 112 -1.22 -1.30 10.44
N ALA A 113 -2.36 -1.83 9.99
CA ALA A 113 -2.53 -3.25 9.69
C ALA A 113 -2.77 -3.41 8.20
N THR A 114 -2.03 -4.30 7.56
CA THR A 114 -2.17 -4.61 6.13
C THR A 114 -2.71 -6.02 5.97
N LEU A 115 -3.82 -6.15 5.25
CA LEU A 115 -4.51 -7.41 5.01
C LEU A 115 -4.84 -7.56 3.52
N PHE A 116 -4.71 -8.78 3.02
CA PHE A 116 -5.06 -9.11 1.64
C PHE A 116 -6.42 -9.81 1.59
N LEU A 117 -7.28 -9.35 0.71
CA LEU A 117 -8.59 -9.93 0.46
C LEU A 117 -8.54 -10.77 -0.81
N LEU A 118 -8.84 -12.05 -0.66
CA LEU A 118 -8.92 -13.02 -1.75
C LEU A 118 -10.28 -13.71 -1.72
N GLY A 119 -10.78 -14.06 -2.90
CA GLY A 119 -11.89 -15.00 -3.04
C GLY A 119 -11.43 -16.45 -2.91
N LYS A 120 -12.27 -17.40 -3.31
CA LYS A 120 -11.89 -18.81 -3.49
C LYS A 120 -11.54 -19.05 -4.96
N ASN A 121 -10.45 -19.76 -5.24
CA ASN A 121 -10.12 -20.20 -6.59
C ASN A 121 -10.74 -21.58 -6.90
N ALA A 122 -11.04 -21.84 -8.17
CA ALA A 122 -11.42 -23.19 -8.62
C ALA A 122 -10.22 -24.16 -8.58
N ASP A 123 -9.00 -23.65 -8.73
CA ASP A 123 -7.77 -24.43 -8.65
C ASP A 123 -7.38 -24.67 -7.17
N PRO A 124 -7.39 -25.93 -6.69
CA PRO A 124 -7.03 -26.25 -5.31
C PRO A 124 -5.55 -25.96 -5.01
N VAL A 125 -4.66 -26.04 -6.01
CA VAL A 125 -3.23 -25.78 -5.83
C VAL A 125 -3.01 -24.31 -5.50
N LEU A 126 -3.70 -23.40 -6.19
CA LEU A 126 -3.63 -21.96 -5.91
C LEU A 126 -4.18 -21.61 -4.53
N ASN A 127 -5.24 -22.27 -4.08
CA ASN A 127 -5.76 -22.08 -2.72
C ASN A 127 -4.73 -22.53 -1.67
N GLN A 128 -4.10 -23.69 -1.88
CA GLN A 128 -3.08 -24.22 -0.97
C GLN A 128 -1.82 -23.33 -0.90
N MET A 129 -1.40 -22.76 -2.03
CA MET A 129 -0.27 -21.82 -2.06
C MET A 129 -0.56 -20.54 -1.26
N VAL A 130 -1.79 -20.01 -1.32
CA VAL A 130 -2.19 -18.85 -0.51
C VAL A 130 -2.27 -19.22 0.97
N GLU A 131 -2.73 -20.42 1.30
CA GLU A 131 -2.74 -20.90 2.69
C GLU A 131 -1.32 -20.99 3.26
N GLN A 132 -0.37 -21.53 2.49
CA GLN A 132 1.05 -21.55 2.87
C GLN A 132 1.62 -20.15 3.05
N GLU A 133 1.29 -19.22 2.14
CA GLU A 133 1.67 -17.81 2.27
C GLU A 133 1.15 -17.21 3.59
N SER A 134 -0.10 -17.50 3.97
CA SER A 134 -0.70 -16.99 5.21
C SER A 134 -0.02 -17.51 6.48
N GLN A 135 0.60 -18.70 6.44
CA GLN A 135 1.33 -19.24 7.58
C GLN A 135 2.72 -18.59 7.76
N ILE A 136 3.24 -17.91 6.74
CA ILE A 136 4.56 -17.28 6.75
C ILE A 136 4.51 -15.84 7.28
N PHE A 137 3.40 -15.14 7.11
CA PHE A 137 3.25 -13.69 7.40
C PHE A 137 2.19 -13.41 8.47
#